data_AF-A0A820JPV3-F1
#
_entry.id   AF-A0A820JPV3-F1
#
_cell.length_a   1.000
_cell.length_b   1.000
_cell.length_c   1.000
_cell.angle_alpha   90.00
_cell.angle_beta   90.00
_cell.angle_gamma   90.00
#
_symmetry.space_group_name_H-M   'P 1'
#
loop_
_entity.id
_entity.type
_entity.pdbx_description
1 polymer ?
#
loop_
_entity_poly.entity_id
_entity_poly.type
_entity_poly.pdbx_seq_one_letter_code
_entity_poly.pdbx_strand_id
1 'polypeptide(L)'
;MASELENVEKIWDEHAEYWNQCIGDEGDKNRTESSDICLWKYIGNVDDKVILDAGCGNGYLTIKFALQTQAKRIIGVDLSSTMIKITKENINRRIKQENDSKRIEIYHDSVTELKSIENNSIDLIISNYVLMDTPDLDLVLKVNLFY
;
A
#
# COMPACT_ATOMS: atom_id res chain seq x y z
N MET A 1 15.42 11.53 -21.75
CA MET A 1 14.46 10.40 -21.80
C MET A 1 13.99 10.21 -20.38
N ALA A 2 12.69 10.23 -20.12
CA ALA A 2 12.18 9.93 -18.79
C ALA A 2 12.53 8.49 -18.44
N SER A 3 12.85 8.22 -17.17
CA SER A 3 13.10 6.84 -16.71
C SER A 3 11.83 6.00 -16.84
N GLU A 4 11.95 4.67 -16.91
CA GLU A 4 10.76 3.79 -16.96
C GLU A 4 9.85 4.00 -15.74
N LEU A 5 10.44 4.24 -14.56
CA LEU A 5 9.70 4.58 -13.34
C LEU A 5 8.94 5.91 -13.47
N GLU A 6 9.54 6.95 -14.04
CA GLU A 6 8.84 8.23 -14.28
C GLU A 6 7.64 8.06 -15.22
N ASN A 7 7.72 7.16 -16.20
CA ASN A 7 6.60 6.85 -17.09
C ASN A 7 5.48 6.12 -16.34
N VAL A 8 5.82 5.15 -15.49
CA VAL A 8 4.86 4.41 -14.64
C VAL A 8 4.17 5.36 -13.66
N GLU A 9 4.93 6.23 -12.99
CA GLU A 9 4.40 7.25 -12.08
C GLU A 9 3.37 8.13 -12.78
N LYS A 10 3.72 8.64 -13.97
CA LYS A 10 2.82 9.49 -14.74
C LYS A 10 1.52 8.78 -15.13
N ILE A 11 1.60 7.52 -15.57
CA ILE A 11 0.42 6.72 -15.93
C ILE A 11 -0.51 6.56 -14.72
N TRP A 12 0.05 6.26 -13.54
CA TRP A 12 -0.75 6.09 -12.34
C TRP A 12 -1.30 7.38 -11.79
N ASP A 13 -0.58 8.50 -11.91
CA ASP A 13 -1.11 9.84 -11.62
C ASP A 13 -2.33 10.15 -12.51
N GLU A 14 -2.27 9.84 -13.81
CA GLU A 14 -3.39 10.05 -14.75
C GLU A 14 -4.61 9.16 -14.44
N HIS A 15 -4.40 7.93 -13.94
CA HIS A 15 -5.47 6.97 -13.63
C HIS A 15 -5.98 7.03 -12.19
N ALA A 16 -5.34 7.79 -11.29
CA ALA A 16 -5.54 7.70 -9.86
C ALA A 16 -7.01 7.89 -9.42
N GLU A 17 -7.70 8.89 -9.98
CA GLU A 17 -9.10 9.16 -9.65
C GLU A 17 -10.05 8.07 -10.14
N TYR A 18 -9.83 7.58 -11.36
CA TYR A 18 -10.63 6.48 -11.92
C TYR A 18 -10.45 5.22 -11.07
N TRP A 19 -9.21 4.89 -10.73
CA TRP A 19 -8.91 3.76 -9.87
C TRP A 19 -9.55 3.91 -8.48
N ASN A 20 -9.45 5.09 -7.87
CA ASN A 20 -10.11 5.37 -6.59
C ASN A 20 -11.63 5.16 -6.65
N GLN A 21 -12.27 5.53 -7.75
CA GLN A 21 -13.71 5.27 -7.96
C GLN A 21 -14.02 3.78 -8.15
N CYS A 22 -13.19 3.07 -8.92
CA CYS A 22 -13.36 1.64 -9.17
C CYS A 22 -13.19 0.79 -7.91
N ILE A 23 -12.18 1.09 -7.09
CA ILE A 23 -11.94 0.37 -5.83
C ILE A 23 -12.92 0.85 -4.75
N GLY A 24 -13.14 2.16 -4.66
CA GLY A 24 -13.99 2.77 -3.64
C GLY A 24 -13.55 2.45 -2.22
N ASP A 25 -14.49 2.57 -1.28
CA ASP A 25 -14.21 2.33 0.13
C ASP A 25 -14.21 0.84 0.50
N GLU A 26 -15.12 0.08 -0.11
CA GLU A 26 -15.37 -1.32 0.24
C GLU A 26 -14.53 -2.30 -0.58
N GLY A 27 -13.85 -1.82 -1.62
CA GLY A 27 -13.11 -2.64 -2.58
C GLY A 27 -14.01 -3.13 -3.71
N ASP A 28 -13.40 -3.41 -4.85
CA ASP A 28 -14.08 -4.05 -5.97
C ASP A 28 -14.42 -5.53 -5.68
N LYS A 29 -15.15 -6.18 -6.59
CA LYS A 29 -15.51 -7.61 -6.47
C LYS A 29 -14.30 -8.54 -6.49
N ASN A 30 -13.28 -8.24 -7.30
CA ASN A 30 -12.07 -9.07 -7.35
C ASN A 30 -11.35 -9.06 -5.99
N ARG A 31 -11.38 -7.94 -5.27
CA ARG A 31 -10.85 -7.84 -3.91
C ARG A 31 -11.71 -8.57 -2.91
N THR A 32 -12.97 -8.17 -2.80
CA THR A 32 -13.88 -8.64 -1.77
C THR A 32 -14.21 -10.13 -1.89
N GLU A 33 -14.25 -10.67 -3.10
CA GLU A 33 -14.61 -12.08 -3.36
C GLU A 33 -13.39 -12.99 -3.62
N SER A 34 -12.17 -12.45 -3.71
CA SER A 34 -10.97 -13.26 -4.00
C SER A 34 -9.72 -12.82 -3.24
N SER A 35 -9.08 -11.69 -3.61
CA SER A 35 -7.75 -11.38 -3.08
C SER A 35 -7.75 -11.16 -1.58
N ASP A 36 -8.79 -10.51 -1.04
CA ASP A 36 -8.89 -10.23 0.39
C ASP A 36 -9.13 -11.51 1.18
N ILE A 37 -10.01 -12.40 0.70
CA ILE A 37 -10.27 -13.69 1.34
C ILE A 37 -8.97 -14.47 1.47
N CYS A 38 -8.15 -14.48 0.42
CA CYS A 38 -6.85 -15.14 0.46
C CYS A 38 -5.89 -14.42 1.40
N LEU A 39 -5.77 -13.09 1.31
CA LEU A 39 -4.90 -12.28 2.16
C LEU A 39 -5.19 -12.53 3.64
N TRP A 40 -6.43 -12.31 4.09
CA TRP A 40 -6.84 -12.45 5.49
C TRP A 40 -6.69 -13.89 6.00
N LYS A 41 -6.80 -14.89 5.12
CA LYS A 41 -6.57 -16.29 5.49
C LYS A 41 -5.09 -16.59 5.79
N TYR A 42 -4.15 -15.91 5.12
CA TYR A 42 -2.73 -16.29 5.18
C TYR A 42 -1.81 -15.31 5.93
N ILE A 43 -2.25 -14.07 6.22
CA ILE A 43 -1.42 -13.09 6.95
C ILE A 43 -1.03 -13.52 8.37
N GLY A 44 -1.75 -14.47 8.96
CA GLY A 44 -1.56 -14.91 10.35
C GLY A 44 -1.91 -13.82 11.36
N ASN A 45 -1.35 -13.92 12.58
CA ASN A 45 -1.49 -12.86 13.57
C ASN A 45 -0.59 -11.67 13.20
N VAL A 46 -1.18 -10.49 13.12
CA VAL A 46 -0.49 -9.23 12.81
C VAL A 46 -0.59 -8.19 13.92
N ASP A 47 -1.12 -8.56 15.09
CA ASP A 47 -1.11 -7.69 16.26
C ASP A 47 0.34 -7.37 16.67
N ASP A 48 0.56 -6.13 17.08
CA ASP A 48 1.87 -5.56 17.46
C ASP A 48 2.96 -5.58 16.36
N LYS A 49 2.62 -5.96 15.12
CA LYS A 49 3.54 -5.98 13.97
C LYS A 49 3.60 -4.67 13.20
N VAL A 50 4.71 -4.44 12.52
CA VAL A 50 4.89 -3.39 11.52
C VAL A 50 4.56 -3.96 10.13
N ILE A 51 3.57 -3.36 9.46
CA ILE A 51 3.07 -3.81 8.16
C ILE A 51 3.42 -2.76 7.10
N LEU A 52 3.92 -3.22 5.95
CA LEU A 52 4.08 -2.40 4.74
C LEU A 52 3.04 -2.79 3.68
N ASP A 53 2.23 -1.83 3.27
CA ASP A 53 1.36 -1.87 2.09
C ASP A 53 2.12 -1.25 0.91
N ALA A 54 2.81 -2.12 0.15
CA ALA A 54 3.73 -1.77 -0.93
C ALA A 54 2.98 -1.56 -2.25
N GLY A 55 2.75 -0.29 -2.59
CA GLY A 55 1.84 0.18 -3.65
C GLY A 55 0.41 0.33 -3.11
N CYS A 56 0.23 1.20 -2.11
CA CYS A 56 -1.00 1.29 -1.33
C CYS A 56 -2.20 1.88 -2.10
N GLY A 57 -1.99 2.47 -3.28
CA GLY A 57 -3.02 2.98 -4.17
C GLY A 57 -3.90 4.03 -3.48
N ASN A 58 -5.20 3.77 -3.36
CA ASN A 58 -6.16 4.66 -2.69
C ASN A 58 -6.26 4.43 -1.16
N GLY A 59 -5.40 3.56 -0.61
CA GLY A 59 -5.32 3.26 0.82
C GLY A 59 -6.28 2.19 1.30
N TYR A 60 -6.93 1.45 0.39
CA TYR A 60 -7.93 0.43 0.72
C TYR A 60 -7.43 -0.58 1.79
N LEU A 61 -6.30 -1.24 1.54
CA LEU A 61 -5.76 -2.24 2.46
C LEU A 61 -5.19 -1.58 3.72
N THR A 62 -4.40 -0.51 3.57
CA THR A 62 -3.92 0.31 4.69
C THR A 62 -5.04 0.63 5.70
N ILE A 63 -6.18 1.13 5.22
CA ILE A 63 -7.34 1.49 6.07
C ILE A 63 -7.97 0.24 6.70
N LYS A 64 -8.09 -0.87 5.95
CA LYS A 64 -8.61 -2.13 6.52
C LYS A 64 -7.71 -2.68 7.63
N PHE A 65 -6.39 -2.67 7.45
CA PHE A 65 -5.47 -3.05 8.51
C PHE A 65 -5.63 -2.17 9.75
N ALA A 66 -5.79 -0.86 9.56
CA ALA A 66 -5.99 0.04 10.69
C ALA A 66 -7.29 -0.26 11.44
N LEU A 67 -8.39 -0.51 10.74
CA LEU A 67 -9.70 -0.73 11.34
C LEU A 67 -9.92 -2.14 11.91
N GLN A 68 -9.20 -3.16 11.39
CA GLN A 68 -9.50 -4.57 11.65
C GLN A 68 -8.43 -5.29 12.47
N THR A 69 -7.30 -4.64 12.77
CA THR A 69 -6.16 -5.28 13.46
C THR A 69 -5.58 -4.37 14.54
N GLN A 70 -4.80 -4.95 15.46
CA GLN A 70 -3.99 -4.21 16.42
C GLN A 70 -2.51 -4.12 15.97
N ALA A 71 -2.26 -4.05 14.65
CA ALA A 71 -0.92 -3.84 14.12
C ALA A 71 -0.28 -2.61 14.75
N LYS A 72 0.98 -2.71 15.16
CA LYS A 72 1.70 -1.61 15.82
C LYS A 72 1.84 -0.39 14.92
N ARG A 73 2.19 -0.60 13.66
CA ARG A 73 2.37 0.43 12.62
C ARG A 73 1.96 -0.12 11.26
N ILE A 74 1.38 0.73 10.44
CA ILE A 74 0.93 0.43 9.08
C ILE A 74 1.50 1.51 8.17
N ILE A 75 2.40 1.11 7.29
CA ILE A 75 3.10 2.01 6.38
C ILE A 75 2.58 1.76 4.98
N GLY A 76 2.04 2.78 4.32
CA GLY A 76 1.66 2.73 2.92
C GLY A 76 2.67 3.49 2.06
N VAL A 77 3.16 2.84 1.00
CA VAL A 77 4.01 3.49 0.00
C VAL A 77 3.34 3.42 -1.36
N ASP A 78 3.40 4.49 -2.13
CA ASP A 78 2.95 4.48 -3.52
C ASP A 78 3.80 5.42 -4.36
N LEU A 79 4.05 5.02 -5.61
CA LEU A 79 4.85 5.79 -6.56
C LEU A 79 4.07 7.01 -7.06
N SER A 80 2.73 6.94 -7.15
CA SER A 80 1.90 8.04 -7.63
C SER A 80 1.68 9.09 -6.55
N SER A 81 2.16 10.30 -6.80
CA SER A 81 1.91 11.45 -5.93
C SER A 81 0.41 11.74 -5.76
N THR A 82 -0.39 11.49 -6.80
CA THR A 82 -1.85 11.64 -6.78
C THR A 82 -2.52 10.59 -5.90
N MET A 83 -2.09 9.32 -5.98
CA MET A 83 -2.55 8.25 -5.08
C MET A 83 -2.26 8.55 -3.62
N ILE A 84 -1.08 9.09 -3.32
CA ILE A 84 -0.72 9.49 -1.96
C ILE A 84 -1.66 10.56 -1.41
N LYS A 85 -2.05 11.53 -2.24
CA LYS A 85 -3.03 12.55 -1.85
C LYS A 85 -4.39 11.90 -1.57
N ILE A 86 -4.90 11.08 -2.49
CA ILE A 86 -6.18 10.37 -2.36
C ILE A 86 -6.19 9.49 -1.10
N THR A 87 -5.13 8.73 -0.86
CA THR A 87 -4.99 7.88 0.33
C THR A 87 -5.08 8.68 1.61
N LYS A 88 -4.39 9.81 1.70
CA LYS A 88 -4.45 10.69 2.88
C LYS A 88 -5.85 11.26 3.08
N GLU A 89 -6.54 11.66 2.02
CA GLU A 89 -7.93 12.12 2.08
C GLU A 89 -8.89 11.01 2.55
N ASN A 90 -8.73 9.79 2.02
CA ASN A 90 -9.51 8.62 2.42
C ASN A 90 -9.27 8.23 3.88
N ILE A 91 -8.02 8.26 4.35
CA ILE A 91 -7.66 8.02 5.76
C ILE A 91 -8.36 9.05 6.64
N ASN A 92 -8.22 10.36 6.36
CA ASN A 92 -8.87 11.42 7.13
C ASN A 92 -10.41 11.26 7.16
N ARG A 93 -10.98 10.80 6.05
CA ARG A 93 -12.42 10.58 5.93
C ARG A 93 -12.91 9.35 6.68
N ARG A 94 -12.09 8.30 6.83
CA ARG A 94 -12.55 6.98 7.31
C ARG A 94 -12.00 6.57 8.68
N ILE A 95 -10.79 6.99 9.03
CA ILE A 95 -10.17 6.72 10.33
C ILE A 95 -10.57 7.82 11.30
N LYS A 96 -11.38 7.46 12.30
CA LYS A 96 -11.92 8.42 13.27
C LYS A 96 -11.28 8.36 14.64
N GLN A 97 -10.69 7.22 14.99
CA GLN A 97 -9.98 7.07 16.25
C GLN A 97 -8.57 7.60 16.10
N GLU A 98 -8.17 8.48 17.03
CA GLU A 98 -6.82 9.05 17.04
C GLU A 98 -5.75 7.96 17.15
N ASN A 99 -6.01 6.91 17.94
CA ASN A 99 -5.10 5.78 18.08
C ASN A 99 -4.92 5.00 16.77
N ASP A 100 -5.96 4.87 15.94
CA ASP A 100 -5.84 4.24 14.63
C ASP A 100 -5.05 5.12 13.67
N SER A 101 -5.34 6.42 13.65
CA SER A 101 -4.63 7.37 12.78
C SER A 101 -3.15 7.49 13.13
N LYS A 102 -2.76 7.41 14.40
CA LYS A 102 -1.36 7.49 14.84
C LYS A 102 -0.50 6.32 14.39
N ARG A 103 -1.11 5.19 14.01
CA ARG A 103 -0.41 3.99 13.54
C ARG A 103 -0.18 4.01 12.03
N ILE A 104 -0.77 4.94 11.30
CA ILE A 104 -0.72 4.98 9.83
C ILE A 104 0.30 6.01 9.36
N GLU A 105 1.22 5.59 8.50
CA GLU A 105 2.24 6.43 7.87
C GLU A 105 2.16 6.25 6.35
N ILE A 106 2.17 7.34 5.57
CA ILE A 106 2.01 7.29 4.11
C ILE A 106 3.12 8.08 3.42
N TYR A 107 3.88 7.39 2.56
CA TYR A 107 5.04 7.94 1.87
C TYR A 107 4.91 7.85 0.35
N HIS A 108 5.28 8.93 -0.34
CA HIS A 108 5.49 8.93 -1.79
C HIS A 108 6.87 8.33 -2.06
N ASP A 109 6.89 7.09 -2.55
CA ASP A 109 8.10 6.30 -2.72
C ASP A 109 7.86 5.13 -3.67
N SER A 110 8.93 4.61 -4.26
CA SER A 110 8.87 3.46 -5.16
C SER A 110 9.05 2.15 -4.40
N VAL A 111 8.25 1.13 -4.72
CA VAL A 111 8.51 -0.25 -4.27
C VAL A 111 9.82 -0.83 -4.81
N THR A 112 10.42 -0.19 -5.82
CA THR A 112 11.73 -0.56 -6.37
C THR A 112 12.89 -0.07 -5.50
N GLU A 113 12.67 0.95 -4.67
CA GLU A 113 13.76 1.57 -3.89
C GLU A 113 13.49 1.55 -2.38
N LEU A 114 12.24 1.75 -1.96
CA LEU A 114 11.80 1.81 -0.57
C LEU A 114 12.69 2.72 0.31
N LYS A 115 13.09 3.88 -0.21
CA LYS A 115 13.98 4.85 0.46
C LYS A 115 13.42 5.38 1.78
N SER A 116 12.10 5.38 1.91
CA SER A 116 11.37 5.80 3.11
C SER A 116 11.31 4.73 4.20
N ILE A 117 11.72 3.50 3.91
CA ILE A 117 11.62 2.36 4.81
C ILE A 117 12.99 2.02 5.40
N GLU A 118 13.06 1.94 6.72
CA GLU A 118 14.27 1.50 7.41
C GLU A 118 14.51 -0.01 7.17
N ASN A 119 15.77 -0.39 6.94
CA ASN A 119 16.14 -1.80 6.81
C ASN A 119 15.74 -2.59 8.07
N ASN A 120 15.25 -3.83 7.88
CA ASN A 120 14.89 -4.74 8.97
C ASN A 120 13.86 -4.16 9.96
N SER A 121 12.97 -3.28 9.49
CA SER A 121 11.94 -2.63 10.32
C SER A 121 10.52 -3.18 10.12
N ILE A 122 10.31 -4.04 9.14
CA ILE A 122 8.98 -4.53 8.71
C ILE A 122 8.82 -6.02 9.02
N ASP A 123 7.70 -6.39 9.63
CA ASP A 123 7.39 -7.78 9.97
C ASP A 123 6.53 -8.48 8.89
N LEU A 124 5.77 -7.70 8.10
CA LEU A 124 4.92 -8.20 7.02
C LEU A 124 4.87 -7.19 5.86
N ILE A 125 5.15 -7.66 4.66
CA ILE A 125 5.02 -6.89 3.42
C ILE A 125 3.89 -7.46 2.59
N ILE A 126 3.00 -6.57 2.14
CA ILE A 126 1.87 -6.89 1.27
C ILE A 126 2.04 -6.05 0.02
N SER A 127 1.98 -6.69 -1.14
CA SER A 127 1.98 -6.01 -2.44
C SER A 127 0.85 -6.60 -3.28
N ASN A 128 -0.29 -5.92 -3.33
CA ASN A 128 -1.51 -6.44 -3.94
C ASN A 128 -1.86 -5.65 -5.22
N TYR A 129 -1.74 -6.31 -6.38
CA TYR A 129 -1.91 -5.70 -7.70
C TYR A 129 -0.94 -4.55 -8.00
N VAL A 130 0.35 -4.76 -7.73
CA VAL A 130 1.41 -3.75 -7.96
C VAL A 130 2.57 -4.31 -8.79
N LEU A 131 2.99 -5.55 -8.52
CA LEU A 131 4.18 -6.16 -9.15
C LEU A 131 4.10 -6.34 -10.68
N MET A 132 2.90 -6.28 -11.27
CA MET A 132 2.72 -6.31 -12.73
C MET A 132 3.09 -4.99 -13.40
N ASP A 133 3.10 -3.89 -12.66
CA ASP A 133 3.37 -2.54 -13.15
C ASP A 133 4.80 -2.09 -12.85
N THR A 134 5.60 -2.92 -12.17
CA THR A 134 7.00 -2.63 -11.87
C THR A 134 7.88 -2.94 -13.09
N PRO A 135 8.78 -2.02 -13.52
CA PRO A 135 9.66 -2.25 -14.67
C PRO A 135 10.63 -3.43 -14.50
N ASP A 136 11.09 -3.69 -13.27
CA ASP A 136 12.03 -4.76 -12.95
C ASP A 136 11.55 -5.54 -11.72
N LEU A 137 10.89 -6.69 -11.98
CA LEU A 137 10.36 -7.57 -10.95
C LEU A 137 11.48 -8.20 -10.10
N ASP A 138 12.61 -8.58 -10.71
CA ASP A 138 13.72 -9.22 -10.02
C ASP A 138 14.37 -8.25 -9.03
N LEU A 139 14.46 -6.98 -9.39
CA LEU A 139 14.95 -5.94 -8.51
C LEU A 139 14.03 -5.76 -7.30
N VAL A 140 12.72 -5.63 -7.51
CA VAL A 140 11.73 -5.46 -6.42
C VAL A 140 11.78 -6.62 -5.43
N LEU A 141 11.93 -7.85 -5.92
CA LEU A 141 12.05 -9.03 -5.04
C LEU A 141 13.38 -9.11 -4.29
N LYS A 142 14.44 -8.43 -4.77
CA LYS A 142 15.76 -8.37 -4.14
C LYS A 142 15.93 -7.20 -3.18
N VAL A 143 15.09 -6.17 -3.27
CA VAL A 143 15.12 -5.02 -2.36
C VAL A 143 14.77 -5.51 -0.95
N ASN A 144 15.82 -5.79 -0.16
CA ASN A 144 15.87 -6.00 1.28
C ASN A 144 14.65 -6.68 1.95
N LEU A 145 14.13 -7.74 1.35
CA LEU A 145 13.12 -8.60 1.96
C LEU A 145 13.73 -9.78 2.76
N PHE A 146 15.05 -10.01 2.67
CA PHE A 146 15.66 -11.28 3.13
C PHE A 146 17.08 -11.21 3.72
N TYR A 147 17.58 -10.07 4.21
CA TYR A 147 18.91 -10.02 4.89
C TYR A 147 18.94 -9.21 6.19
#